data_AF-A0A931XZ55-F1
#
_entry.id   AF-A0A931XZ55-F1
#
_cell.length_a   1.000
_cell.length_b   1.000
_cell.length_c   1.000
_cell.angle_alpha   90.00
_cell.angle_beta   90.00
_cell.angle_gamma   90.00
#
_symmetry.space_group_name_H-M   'P 1'
#
loop_
_entity.id
_entity.type
_entity.pdbx_description
1 polymer ?
#
loop_
_entity_poly.entity_id
_entity_poly.type
_entity_poly.pdbx_seq_one_letter_code
_entity_poly.pdbx_strand_id
1 'polypeptide(L)'
;MSDQQQTNESESPRAPRGFAAMTPDQRRQLGSKGGRTAHERGTANKFTSESATVAGKIPHERGTAHKWTSDEARAAGRKGGTASRRRREG
;
A
#
# COMPACT_ATOMS: atom_id res chain seq x y z
N MET A 1 -54.04 29.22 0.14
CA MET A 1 -52.86 28.45 -0.30
C MET A 1 -52.02 28.20 0.94
N SER A 2 -52.15 27.02 1.53
CA SER A 2 -51.35 26.60 2.68
C SER A 2 -50.39 25.54 2.17
N ASP A 3 -49.15 25.96 1.90
CA ASP A 3 -48.06 25.05 1.59
C ASP A 3 -47.75 24.24 2.85
N GLN A 4 -48.17 22.97 2.84
CA GLN A 4 -47.74 22.03 3.86
C GLN A 4 -46.26 21.73 3.65
N GLN A 5 -45.43 22.26 4.54
CA GLN A 5 -44.07 21.77 4.76
C GLN A 5 -44.17 20.30 5.18
N GLN A 6 -43.83 19.39 4.27
CA GLN A 6 -43.57 18.00 4.62
C GLN A 6 -42.26 17.96 5.41
N THR A 7 -42.39 17.89 6.73
CA THR A 7 -41.31 17.55 7.65
C THR A 7 -40.99 16.07 7.46
N ASN A 8 -39.93 15.75 6.72
CA ASN A 8 -39.35 14.40 6.69
C ASN A 8 -38.71 14.11 8.05
N GLU A 9 -39.51 13.56 8.96
CA GLU A 9 -39.08 13.00 10.22
C GLU A 9 -38.22 11.74 9.99
N SER A 10 -37.01 11.75 10.54
CA SER A 10 -36.26 10.56 10.99
C SER A 10 -35.72 9.56 9.95
N GLU A 11 -34.71 9.94 9.15
CA GLU A 11 -33.72 8.94 8.72
C GLU A 11 -32.80 8.63 9.92
N SER A 12 -33.14 7.60 10.67
CA SER A 12 -32.23 6.98 11.63
C SER A 12 -30.96 6.51 10.90
N PRO A 13 -29.75 6.71 11.47
CA PRO A 13 -28.52 6.31 10.81
C PRO A 13 -28.57 4.81 10.49
N ARG A 14 -28.42 4.45 9.20
CA ARG A 14 -28.46 3.04 8.78
C ARG A 14 -27.34 2.28 9.48
N ALA A 15 -27.67 1.11 10.03
CA ALA A 15 -26.69 0.26 10.70
C ALA A 15 -25.51 -0.04 9.76
N PRO A 16 -24.27 -0.07 10.27
CA PRO A 16 -23.10 -0.38 9.46
C PRO A 16 -23.23 -1.78 8.85
N ARG A 17 -22.66 -1.98 7.66
CA ARG A 17 -22.72 -3.24 6.90
C ARG A 17 -21.35 -3.61 6.34
N GLY A 18 -21.20 -4.88 5.96
CA GLY A 18 -19.96 -5.39 5.36
C GLY A 18 -18.75 -5.17 6.28
N PHE A 19 -17.65 -4.69 5.74
CA PHE A 19 -16.43 -4.42 6.51
C PHE A 19 -16.63 -3.37 7.62
N ALA A 20 -17.58 -2.43 7.46
CA ALA A 20 -17.84 -1.40 8.47
C ALA A 20 -18.55 -1.95 9.71
N ALA A 21 -19.26 -3.07 9.59
CA ALA A 21 -19.87 -3.77 10.73
C ALA A 21 -18.93 -4.76 11.43
N MET A 22 -17.74 -5.02 10.86
CA MET A 22 -16.80 -6.00 11.39
C MET A 22 -15.83 -5.39 12.40
N THR A 23 -15.45 -6.17 13.42
CA THR A 23 -14.36 -5.81 14.34
C THR A 23 -13.00 -5.82 13.62
N PRO A 24 -11.96 -5.14 14.15
CA PRO A 24 -10.60 -5.21 13.59
C PRO A 24 -10.08 -6.65 13.42
N ASP A 25 -10.36 -7.52 14.39
CA ASP A 25 -9.93 -8.93 14.35
C ASP A 25 -10.62 -9.72 13.25
N GLN A 26 -11.94 -9.52 13.07
CA GLN A 26 -12.70 -10.14 11.99
C GLN A 26 -12.16 -9.72 10.61
N ARG A 27 -11.84 -8.42 10.43
CA ARG A 27 -11.23 -7.91 9.20
C ARG A 27 -9.85 -8.51 8.95
N ARG A 28 -9.01 -8.60 9.99
CA ARG A 28 -7.69 -9.23 9.93
C ARG A 28 -7.79 -10.70 9.54
N GLN A 29 -8.72 -11.44 10.13
CA GLN A 29 -8.92 -12.85 9.85
C GLN A 29 -9.41 -13.06 8.41
N LEU A 30 -10.35 -12.22 7.94
CA LEU A 30 -10.84 -12.25 6.57
C LEU A 30 -9.71 -11.97 5.56
N GLY A 31 -8.91 -10.91 5.80
CA GLY A 31 -7.74 -10.61 4.97
C GLY A 31 -6.70 -11.74 4.97
N SER A 32 -6.44 -12.33 6.14
CA SER A 32 -5.51 -13.46 6.29
C SER A 32 -6.00 -14.72 5.56
N LYS A 33 -7.31 -14.98 5.56
CA LYS A 33 -7.92 -16.10 4.81
C LYS A 33 -7.85 -15.84 3.32
N GLY A 34 -8.16 -14.61 2.88
CA GLY A 34 -8.07 -14.20 1.49
C GLY A 34 -6.66 -14.35 0.93
N GLY A 35 -5.65 -13.85 1.64
CA GLY A 35 -4.24 -13.99 1.24
C GLY A 35 -3.79 -15.44 1.14
N ARG A 36 -4.11 -16.27 2.13
CA ARG A 36 -3.81 -17.72 2.10
C ARG A 36 -4.47 -18.41 0.91
N THR A 37 -5.76 -18.16 0.71
CA THR A 37 -6.51 -18.71 -0.43
C THR A 37 -5.89 -18.31 -1.77
N ALA A 38 -5.45 -17.06 -1.93
CA ALA A 38 -4.82 -16.60 -3.17
C ALA A 38 -3.48 -17.31 -3.43
N HIS A 39 -2.68 -17.55 -2.37
CA HIS A 39 -1.45 -18.32 -2.49
C HIS A 39 -1.73 -19.79 -2.81
N GLU A 40 -2.68 -20.42 -2.12
CA GLU A 40 -3.09 -21.81 -2.36
C GLU A 40 -3.63 -22.02 -3.78
N ARG A 41 -4.44 -21.07 -4.29
CA ARG A 41 -4.98 -21.09 -5.66
C ARG A 41 -3.99 -20.64 -6.73
N GLY A 42 -2.79 -20.18 -6.33
CA GLY A 42 -1.77 -19.69 -7.26
C GLY A 42 -2.10 -18.36 -7.94
N THR A 43 -3.15 -17.64 -7.52
CA THR A 43 -3.52 -16.34 -8.07
C THR A 43 -2.76 -15.18 -7.42
N ALA A 44 -2.08 -15.44 -6.30
CA ALA A 44 -1.24 -14.44 -5.63
C ALA A 44 -0.06 -14.01 -6.50
N ASN A 45 0.26 -12.71 -6.44
CA ASN A 45 1.48 -12.18 -7.07
C ASN A 45 2.73 -12.83 -6.47
N LYS A 46 3.67 -13.23 -7.33
CA LYS A 46 4.94 -13.83 -6.91
C LYS A 46 6.06 -12.82 -7.10
N PHE A 47 6.73 -12.46 -6.02
CA PHE A 47 7.89 -11.57 -6.07
C PHE A 47 9.14 -12.36 -6.48
N THR A 48 9.36 -12.50 -7.79
CA THR A 48 10.56 -13.09 -8.37
C THR A 48 11.60 -12.02 -8.67
N SER A 49 12.89 -12.39 -8.76
CA SER A 49 13.96 -11.47 -9.16
C SER A 49 13.72 -10.79 -10.51
N GLU A 50 13.11 -11.52 -11.45
CA GLU A 50 12.69 -10.99 -12.73
C GLU A 50 11.61 -9.92 -12.57
N SER A 51 10.55 -10.19 -11.78
CA SER A 51 9.49 -9.21 -11.53
C SER A 51 10.01 -7.93 -10.87
N ALA A 52 10.97 -8.05 -9.96
CA ALA A 52 11.62 -6.92 -9.31
C ALA A 52 12.45 -6.10 -10.32
N THR A 53 13.16 -6.79 -11.21
CA THR A 53 13.93 -6.15 -12.29
C THR A 53 13.01 -5.38 -13.23
N VAL A 54 11.92 -6.01 -13.69
CA VAL A 54 10.93 -5.35 -14.56
C VAL A 54 10.32 -4.14 -13.85
N ALA A 55 9.88 -4.30 -12.60
CA ALA A 55 9.33 -3.20 -11.80
C ALA A 55 10.32 -2.03 -11.64
N GLY A 56 11.61 -2.32 -11.46
CA GLY A 56 12.66 -1.32 -11.38
C GLY A 56 12.90 -0.56 -12.69
N LYS A 57 12.75 -1.22 -13.83
CA LYS A 57 12.94 -0.59 -15.16
C LYS A 57 11.79 0.35 -15.55
N ILE A 58 10.54 -0.01 -15.19
CA ILE A 58 9.33 0.74 -15.56
C ILE A 58 9.46 2.26 -15.34
N PRO A 59 9.86 2.78 -14.16
CA PRO A 59 9.94 4.23 -13.96
C PRO A 59 11.10 4.88 -14.75
N HIS A 60 12.19 4.16 -15.03
CA HIS A 60 13.27 4.67 -15.88
C HIS A 60 12.83 4.75 -17.35
N GLU A 61 12.13 3.73 -17.84
CA GLU A 61 11.54 3.71 -19.19
C GLU A 61 10.46 4.77 -19.37
N ARG A 62 9.60 4.96 -18.36
CA ARG A 62 8.54 5.98 -18.36
C ARG A 62 9.05 7.40 -18.09
N GLY A 63 10.34 7.56 -17.78
CA GLY A 63 10.92 8.87 -17.43
C GLY A 63 10.41 9.47 -16.12
N THR A 64 9.75 8.67 -15.27
CA THR A 64 9.26 9.11 -13.95
C THR A 64 10.28 8.87 -12.83
N ALA A 65 11.31 8.07 -13.07
CA ALA A 65 12.39 7.84 -12.12
C ALA A 65 13.29 9.08 -11.95
N HIS A 66 13.80 9.28 -10.73
CA HIS A 66 14.88 10.23 -10.46
C HIS A 66 16.14 9.84 -11.23
N LYS A 67 16.74 10.82 -11.92
CA LYS A 67 17.99 10.63 -12.66
C LYS A 67 19.14 11.16 -11.80
N TRP A 68 19.96 10.23 -11.31
CA TRP A 68 21.14 10.58 -10.55
C TRP A 68 22.24 11.08 -11.48
N THR A 69 22.87 12.18 -11.12
CA THR A 69 24.18 12.54 -11.68
C THR A 69 25.27 11.68 -11.03
N SER A 70 26.43 11.57 -11.68
CA SER A 70 27.57 10.80 -11.15
C SER A 70 27.99 11.29 -9.74
N ASP A 71 28.02 12.60 -9.54
CA ASP A 71 28.41 13.19 -8.24
C ASP A 71 27.36 12.93 -7.16
N GLU A 72 26.08 13.02 -7.50
CA GLU A 72 24.97 12.78 -6.60
C GLU A 72 24.92 11.30 -6.16
N ALA A 73 25.08 10.37 -7.10
CA ALA A 73 25.17 8.94 -6.81
C ALA A 73 26.36 8.63 -5.89
N ARG A 74 27.51 9.27 -6.14
CA ARG A 74 28.71 9.10 -5.31
C ARG A 74 28.52 9.65 -3.90
N ALA A 75 27.88 10.81 -3.75
CA ALA A 75 27.57 11.40 -2.46
C ALA A 75 26.61 10.51 -1.64
N ALA A 76 25.56 9.98 -2.28
CA ALA A 76 24.64 9.04 -1.66
C ALA A 76 25.34 7.74 -1.22
N GLY A 77 26.20 7.17 -2.09
CA GLY A 77 27.00 5.98 -1.76
C GLY A 77 27.95 6.21 -0.60
N ARG A 78 28.65 7.36 -0.56
CA ARG A 78 29.52 7.74 0.56
C ARG A 78 28.74 7.83 1.86
N LYS A 79 27.58 8.49 1.85
CA LYS A 79 26.69 8.62 3.02
C LYS A 79 26.21 7.26 3.53
N GLY A 80 25.85 6.34 2.63
CA GLY A 80 25.46 4.98 3.00
C GLY A 80 26.62 4.19 3.62
N GLY A 81 27.81 4.30 3.02
CA GLY A 81 29.02 3.63 3.52
C GLY A 81 29.45 4.11 4.91
N THR A 82 29.43 5.42 5.17
CA THR A 82 29.75 5.96 6.50
C THR A 82 28.73 5.55 7.56
N ALA A 83 27.43 5.52 7.21
CA ALA A 83 26.38 5.05 8.11
C ALA A 83 26.53 3.55 8.46
N SER A 84 26.93 2.72 7.48
CA SER A 84 27.19 1.30 7.74
C SER A 84 28.41 1.06 8.63
N ARG A 85 29.48 1.87 8.49
CA ARG A 85 30.68 1.77 9.34
C ARG A 85 30.37 2.14 10.79
N ARG A 86 29.66 3.24 11.02
CA ARG A 86 29.24 3.66 12.36
C ARG A 86 28.39 2.61 13.09
N ARG A 87 27.57 1.84 12.37
CA ARG A 87 26.79 0.73 12.96
C ARG A 87 27.60 -0.51 13.31
N ARG A 88 28.82 -0.67 12.79
CA ARG A 88 29.71 -1.79 13.14
C ARG A 88 30.65 -1.46 14.31
N GLU A 89 30.79 -0.19 14.65
CA GLU A 89 31.72 0.32 15.66
C GLU A 89 31.04 0.65 17.01
N GLY A 90 29.72 0.51 17.11
CA GLY A 90 28.96 0.63 18.35
C GLY A 90 28.22 -0.66 18.67
#